data_AF-A0A5N7DG53-F1
#
_entry.id   AF-A0A5N7DG53-F1
#
_cell.length_a   1.000
_cell.length_b   1.000
_cell.length_c   1.000
_cell.angle_alpha   90.00
_cell.angle_beta   90.00
_cell.angle_gamma   90.00
#
_symmetry.space_group_name_H-M   'P 1'
#
loop_
_entity.id
_entity.type
_entity.pdbx_description
1 polymer ?
#
loop_
_entity_poly.entity_id
_entity_poly.type
_entity_poly.pdbx_seq_one_letter_code
_entity_poly.pdbx_strand_id
1 'polypeptide(L)'
;MLIISKTKQKQRPLGSIPDVLFQIIINGDVGAVLTLCLVNKATYEAIKLLEPHICRWLMRIHGVSTFDPVLTLNPRTGEQRTLTVHNLSGFLERQVIAHKLACQIVPSVWGPFPDEESSKMNYQAEEKLVQRLERGLYVLFHMADIARDTYKTKQRINPLVPDVTGRLLVLTRMLEEYHEIPRNKRCLTSFQEYASHAYTVLKWGYREVDIGRRRLKFRGYLDEQTEIDFHTTLRMLRELTERMLLRHGPRDWHRDARNEYSVISWFLLKQSPRSLAKLLLSPQDECCGLEEKASDSSVRQCHFSDPLDDYWKAWKNVPDLGCRTCDCKRRVKSWSVKPALIDDRGRQYNRAAEKYLKEMWTQRHAGLHQVFTMGYFNIVL
;
A
#
# COMPACT_ATOMS: atom_id res chain seq x y z
N MET A 1 30.46 2.63 72.13
CA MET A 1 29.16 3.06 71.56
C MET A 1 29.45 3.64 70.17
N LEU A 2 29.39 2.81 69.12
CA LEU A 2 29.70 3.20 67.74
C LEU A 2 28.39 3.52 67.03
N ILE A 3 28.11 4.80 66.80
CA ILE A 3 27.01 5.24 65.94
C ILE A 3 27.50 5.10 64.49
N ILE A 4 27.18 3.97 63.87
CA ILE A 4 27.37 3.77 62.43
C ILE A 4 26.17 4.39 61.73
N SER A 5 26.36 5.57 61.14
CA SER A 5 25.39 6.19 60.25
C SER A 5 25.22 5.32 59.00
N LYS A 6 24.18 4.48 58.97
CA LYS A 6 23.71 3.84 57.74
C LYS A 6 22.92 4.86 56.93
N THR A 7 23.62 5.73 56.20
CA THR A 7 23.04 6.38 55.02
C THR A 7 22.87 5.31 53.94
N LYS A 8 21.71 4.63 53.95
CA LYS A 8 21.21 3.94 52.76
C LYS A 8 21.00 5.01 51.69
N GLN A 9 21.98 5.22 50.81
CA GLN A 9 21.73 5.81 49.51
C GLN A 9 20.73 4.89 48.81
N LYS A 10 19.44 5.22 48.90
CA LYS A 10 18.45 4.70 47.96
C LYS A 10 18.92 5.20 46.59
N GLN A 11 19.34 4.29 45.71
CA GLN A 11 19.48 4.60 44.29
C GLN A 11 18.23 5.39 43.88
N ARG A 12 18.42 6.63 43.42
CA ARG A 12 17.29 7.41 42.90
C ARG A 12 16.69 6.59 41.76
N PRO A 13 15.37 6.35 41.74
CA PRO A 13 14.77 5.69 40.59
C PRO A 13 15.09 6.53 39.35
N LEU A 14 15.46 5.86 38.25
CA LEU A 14 15.49 6.47 36.92
C LEU A 14 14.25 7.36 36.76
N GLY A 15 14.43 8.61 36.33
CA GLY A 15 13.34 9.58 36.28
C GLY A 15 13.77 11.04 36.37
N SER A 16 15.04 11.31 36.66
CA SER A 16 15.60 12.64 36.42
C SER A 16 15.82 12.83 34.91
N ILE A 17 15.57 14.05 34.41
CA ILE A 17 15.73 14.39 32.98
C ILE A 17 17.14 14.02 32.46
N PRO A 18 18.25 14.29 33.17
CA PRO A 18 19.58 13.89 32.72
C PRO A 18 19.76 12.38 32.55
N ASP A 19 19.25 11.57 33.49
CA ASP A 19 19.38 10.10 33.42
C ASP A 19 18.60 9.54 32.22
N VAL A 20 17.42 10.09 31.96
CA VAL A 20 16.57 9.69 30.84
C VAL A 20 17.19 10.09 29.50
N LEU A 21 17.68 11.33 29.38
CA LEU A 21 18.37 11.79 28.17
C LEU A 21 19.66 11.02 27.91
N PHE A 22 20.44 10.71 28.94
CA PHE A 22 21.65 9.90 28.83
C PHE A 22 21.34 8.51 28.26
N GLN A 23 20.29 7.85 28.77
CA GLN A 23 19.85 6.55 28.25
C GLN A 23 19.34 6.64 26.80
N ILE A 24 18.61 7.68 26.44
CA ILE A 24 18.15 7.88 25.05
C ILE A 24 19.33 8.10 24.11
N ILE A 25 20.29 8.93 24.52
CA ILE A 25 21.48 9.26 23.71
C ILE A 25 22.37 8.03 23.49
N ILE A 26 22.58 7.21 24.53
CA ILE A 26 23.45 6.03 24.42
C ILE A 26 22.81 4.92 23.58
N ASN A 27 21.51 4.68 23.75
CA ASN A 27 20.87 3.56 23.05
C ASN A 27 20.51 3.90 21.60
N GLY A 28 20.34 5.18 21.25
CA GLY A 28 20.32 5.62 19.84
C GLY A 28 19.11 5.19 19.00
N ASP A 29 18.17 4.41 19.55
CA ASP A 29 17.05 3.86 18.79
C ASP A 29 15.67 4.20 19.40
N VAL A 30 14.65 4.29 18.54
CA VAL A 30 13.27 4.64 18.93
C VAL A 30 12.65 3.59 19.86
N GLY A 31 13.00 2.31 19.70
CA GLY A 31 12.50 1.20 20.51
C GLY A 31 12.99 1.26 21.96
N ALA A 32 14.22 1.71 22.18
CA ALA A 32 14.78 1.96 23.50
C ALA A 32 13.99 3.06 24.21
N VAL A 33 13.64 4.15 23.51
CA VAL A 33 12.79 5.22 24.06
C VAL A 33 11.40 4.69 24.42
N LEU A 34 10.80 3.88 23.55
CA LEU A 34 9.50 3.24 23.83
C LEU A 34 9.55 2.32 25.06
N THR A 35 10.66 1.62 25.25
CA THR A 35 10.88 0.76 26.42
C THR A 35 11.05 1.60 27.68
N LEU A 36 11.78 2.71 27.60
CA LEU A 36 11.95 3.66 28.71
C LEU A 36 10.60 4.27 29.16
N CYS A 37 9.68 4.55 28.23
CA CYS A 37 8.33 5.00 28.55
C CYS A 37 7.54 4.05 29.46
N LEU A 38 7.92 2.76 29.53
CA LEU A 38 7.26 1.74 30.35
C LEU A 38 7.88 1.57 31.74
N VAL A 39 9.04 2.18 32.00
CA VAL A 39 9.83 1.93 33.23
C VAL A 39 9.14 2.49 34.47
N ASN A 40 8.73 3.76 34.45
CA ASN A 40 7.91 4.38 35.49
C ASN A 40 7.31 5.71 35.00
N LYS A 41 6.37 6.26 35.79
CA LYS A 41 5.67 7.50 35.46
C LYS A 41 6.61 8.70 35.32
N ALA A 42 7.63 8.84 36.17
CA ALA A 42 8.54 9.99 36.10
C ALA A 42 9.34 9.98 34.79
N THR A 43 9.83 8.82 34.36
CA THR A 43 10.48 8.64 33.06
C THR A 43 9.54 8.95 31.89
N TYR A 44 8.29 8.47 31.96
CA TYR A 44 7.29 8.77 30.92
C TYR A 44 7.03 10.27 30.78
N GLU A 45 6.79 10.98 31.89
CA GLU A 45 6.53 12.43 31.87
C GLU A 45 7.75 13.22 31.37
N ALA A 46 8.96 12.81 31.75
CA ALA A 46 10.20 13.41 31.24
C ALA A 46 10.35 13.23 29.72
N ILE A 47 10.08 12.02 29.20
CA ILE A 47 10.08 11.75 27.75
C ILE A 47 8.99 12.57 27.07
N LYS A 48 7.79 12.64 27.65
CA LYS A 48 6.66 13.36 27.07
C LYS A 48 6.93 14.85 26.96
N LEU A 49 7.54 15.45 27.99
CA LEU A 49 7.96 16.85 27.99
C LEU A 49 9.00 17.14 26.89
N LEU A 50 9.91 16.20 26.64
CA LEU A 50 11.03 16.36 25.70
C LEU A 50 10.77 15.74 24.32
N GLU A 51 9.57 15.23 24.08
CA GLU A 51 9.21 14.44 22.90
C GLU A 51 9.59 15.13 21.57
N PRO A 52 9.30 16.43 21.35
CA PRO A 52 9.72 17.11 20.12
C PRO A 52 11.23 17.11 19.89
N HIS A 53 12.03 17.22 20.96
CA HIS A 53 13.49 17.23 20.89
C HIS A 53 14.06 15.84 20.65
N ILE A 54 13.55 14.84 21.37
CA ILE A 54 13.93 13.43 21.22
C ILE A 54 13.66 12.97 19.79
N CYS A 55 12.46 13.26 19.29
CA CYS A 55 12.07 12.92 17.94
C CYS A 55 12.94 13.59 16.87
N ARG A 56 13.23 14.88 17.01
CA ARG A 56 14.11 15.60 16.08
C ARG A 56 15.53 15.03 16.09
N TRP A 57 16.03 14.65 17.26
CA TRP A 57 17.35 14.03 17.40
C TRP A 57 17.38 12.64 16.72
N LEU A 58 16.38 11.79 16.97
CA LEU A 58 16.25 10.48 16.32
C LEU A 58 16.15 10.63 14.78
N MET A 59 15.36 11.58 14.28
CA MET A 59 15.28 11.87 12.85
C MET A 59 16.66 12.21 12.26
N ARG A 60 17.45 13.04 12.94
CA ARG A 60 18.81 13.39 12.50
C ARG A 60 19.75 12.18 12.45
N ILE A 61 19.66 11.26 13.42
CA ILE A 61 20.45 10.02 13.41
C ILE A 61 20.11 9.17 12.17
N HIS A 62 18.84 9.15 11.79
CA HIS A 62 18.38 8.46 10.58
C HIS A 62 18.62 9.24 9.28
N GLY A 63 19.32 10.38 9.33
CA GLY A 63 19.58 11.22 8.15
C GLY A 63 18.34 11.94 7.61
N VAL A 64 17.25 12.01 8.40
CA VAL A 64 15.99 12.64 8.00
C VAL A 64 15.92 14.04 8.60
N SER A 65 15.91 15.07 7.74
CA SER A 65 15.69 16.45 8.16
C SER A 65 14.20 16.74 8.35
N THR A 66 13.37 16.29 7.41
CA THR A 66 11.92 16.47 7.36
C THR A 66 11.26 15.31 6.64
N PHE A 67 10.09 14.88 7.12
CA PHE A 67 9.26 13.93 6.38
C PHE A 67 8.46 14.63 5.29
N ASP A 68 8.15 13.88 4.22
CA ASP A 68 7.18 14.33 3.22
C ASP A 68 5.81 14.54 3.90
N PRO A 69 5.11 15.68 3.64
CA PRO A 69 3.82 15.97 4.25
C PRO A 69 2.73 14.91 3.99
N VAL A 70 2.82 14.17 2.88
CA VAL A 70 1.89 13.08 2.56
C VAL A 70 2.10 11.90 3.51
N LEU A 71 3.36 11.59 3.87
CA LEU A 71 3.67 10.50 4.79
C LEU A 71 3.07 10.73 6.18
N THR A 72 3.11 11.98 6.67
CA THR A 72 2.60 12.37 8.00
C THR A 72 1.13 12.81 8.01
N LEU A 73 0.48 12.84 6.85
CA LEU A 73 -0.92 13.24 6.70
C LEU A 73 -1.87 12.31 7.48
N ASN A 74 -2.86 12.87 8.15
CA ASN A 74 -3.92 12.09 8.79
C ASN A 74 -5.03 11.78 7.76
N PRO A 75 -5.25 10.51 7.37
CA PRO A 75 -6.24 10.18 6.35
C PRO A 75 -7.70 10.46 6.74
N ARG A 76 -7.97 10.71 8.03
CA ARG A 76 -9.33 10.98 8.53
C ARG A 76 -9.67 12.48 8.57
N THR A 77 -8.69 13.31 8.89
CA THR A 77 -8.87 14.76 9.12
C THR A 77 -8.23 15.63 8.04
N GLY A 78 -7.23 15.13 7.31
CA GLY A 78 -6.43 15.91 6.37
C GLY A 78 -5.36 16.78 7.05
N GLU A 79 -5.25 16.72 8.37
CA GLU A 79 -4.26 17.48 9.13
C GLU A 79 -2.93 16.73 9.23
N GLN A 80 -1.85 17.48 9.43
CA GLN A 80 -0.54 16.89 9.71
C GLN A 80 -0.53 16.25 11.10
N ARG A 81 -0.09 15.00 11.19
CA ARG A 81 0.07 14.33 12.48
C ARG A 81 1.25 14.94 13.23
N THR A 82 1.01 15.30 14.49
CA THR A 82 2.08 15.65 15.41
C THR A 82 3.01 14.46 15.57
N LEU A 83 4.30 14.72 15.41
CA LEU A 83 5.30 13.68 15.50
C LEU A 83 5.54 13.32 16.97
N THR A 84 5.49 12.03 17.27
CA THR A 84 5.60 11.46 18.63
C THR A 84 6.56 10.29 18.60
N VAL A 85 7.11 9.90 19.75
CA VAL A 85 8.01 8.72 19.82
C VAL A 85 7.29 7.47 19.30
N HIS A 86 5.98 7.36 19.54
CA HIS A 86 5.15 6.23 19.14
C HIS A 86 4.91 6.11 17.63
N ASN A 87 4.85 7.22 16.90
CA ASN A 87 4.59 7.20 15.46
C ASN A 87 5.86 7.38 14.62
N LEU A 88 6.95 7.87 15.21
CA LEU A 88 8.21 8.12 14.51
C LEU A 88 8.80 6.85 13.90
N SER A 89 8.84 5.74 14.66
CA SER A 89 9.33 4.46 14.13
C SER A 89 8.52 3.99 12.91
N GLY A 90 7.20 4.18 12.96
CA GLY A 90 6.31 3.85 11.84
C GLY A 90 6.52 4.73 10.60
N PHE A 91 6.83 6.01 10.77
CA PHE A 91 7.14 6.90 9.65
C PHE A 91 8.50 6.59 9.03
N LEU A 92 9.54 6.38 9.85
CA LEU A 92 10.86 5.96 9.37
C LEU A 92 10.78 4.65 8.59
N GLU A 93 10.09 3.65 9.13
CA GLU A 93 9.93 2.37 8.46
C GLU A 93 9.22 2.52 7.10
N ARG A 94 8.14 3.31 7.05
CA ARG A 94 7.41 3.57 5.80
C ARG A 94 8.25 4.27 4.76
N GLN A 95 9.02 5.29 5.15
CA GLN A 95 9.93 5.99 4.25
C GLN A 95 10.97 5.04 3.68
N VAL A 96 11.64 4.25 4.53
CA VAL A 96 12.66 3.28 4.09
C VAL A 96 12.07 2.25 3.13
N ILE A 97 10.87 1.72 3.44
CA ILE A 97 10.20 0.76 2.56
C ILE A 97 9.80 1.42 1.23
N ALA A 98 9.20 2.62 1.26
CA ALA A 98 8.78 3.33 0.06
C ALA A 98 9.96 3.61 -0.86
N HIS A 99 11.07 4.10 -0.29
CA HIS A 99 12.28 4.40 -1.05
C HIS A 99 12.85 3.14 -1.71
N LYS A 100 13.02 2.05 -0.95
CA LYS A 100 13.50 0.77 -1.51
C LYS A 100 12.60 0.24 -2.63
N LEU A 101 11.29 0.29 -2.43
CA LEU A 101 10.32 -0.09 -3.45
C LEU A 101 10.44 0.79 -4.70
N ALA A 102 10.47 2.11 -4.53
CA ALA A 102 10.59 3.04 -5.65
C ALA A 102 11.85 2.79 -6.50
N CYS A 103 13.00 2.58 -5.85
CA CYS A 103 14.26 2.24 -6.51
C CYS A 103 14.21 0.89 -7.24
N GLN A 104 13.47 -0.10 -6.72
CA GLN A 104 13.33 -1.41 -7.37
C GLN A 104 12.33 -1.38 -8.53
N ILE A 105 11.27 -0.58 -8.42
CA ILE A 105 10.15 -0.56 -9.37
C ILE A 105 10.61 -0.14 -10.76
N VAL A 106 11.39 0.95 -10.86
CA VAL A 106 11.81 1.48 -12.17
C VAL A 106 12.60 0.45 -12.99
N PRO A 107 13.74 -0.09 -12.52
CA PRO A 107 14.51 -1.07 -13.30
C PRO A 107 13.73 -2.37 -13.53
N SER A 108 12.80 -2.74 -12.64
CA SER A 108 11.98 -3.95 -12.83
C SER A 108 10.92 -3.79 -13.92
N VAL A 109 10.36 -2.58 -14.10
CA VAL A 109 9.38 -2.32 -15.16
C VAL A 109 10.06 -1.98 -16.47
N TRP A 110 11.10 -1.15 -16.42
CA TRP A 110 11.75 -0.52 -17.57
C TRP A 110 13.11 -1.10 -17.97
N GLY A 111 13.58 -2.11 -17.25
CA GLY A 111 14.90 -2.70 -17.44
C GLY A 111 15.99 -1.93 -16.68
N PRO A 112 17.02 -2.61 -16.14
CA PRO A 112 18.16 -1.95 -15.53
C PRO A 112 18.97 -1.17 -16.58
N PHE A 113 19.83 -0.27 -16.12
CA PHE A 113 20.81 0.34 -17.02
C PHE A 113 21.84 -0.69 -17.46
N PRO A 114 22.13 -0.83 -18.77
CA PRO A 114 23.24 -1.65 -19.24
C PRO A 114 24.56 -1.00 -18.83
N ASP A 115 25.52 -1.80 -18.35
CA ASP A 115 26.84 -1.31 -17.94
C ASP A 115 27.57 -0.59 -19.10
N GLU A 116 27.38 -1.07 -20.34
CA GLU A 116 28.02 -0.56 -21.55
C GLU A 116 27.38 0.71 -22.14
N GLU A 117 26.13 1.04 -21.78
CA GLU A 117 25.39 2.18 -22.32
C GLU A 117 25.05 3.26 -21.27
N SER A 118 25.69 3.19 -20.11
CA SER A 118 25.46 4.08 -18.97
C SER A 118 25.58 5.58 -19.31
N SER A 119 26.40 5.96 -20.30
CA SER A 119 26.57 7.34 -20.77
C SER A 119 25.40 7.87 -21.64
N LYS A 120 24.55 6.99 -22.17
CA LYS A 120 23.38 7.32 -23.02
C LYS A 120 22.07 7.39 -22.22
N MET A 121 22.11 7.00 -20.96
CA MET A 121 20.97 6.87 -20.06
C MET A 121 20.93 8.02 -19.06
N ASN A 122 19.74 8.58 -18.80
CA ASN A 122 19.58 9.74 -17.92
C ASN A 122 19.21 9.33 -16.49
N TYR A 123 20.22 9.20 -15.62
CA TYR A 123 20.04 8.88 -14.20
C TYR A 123 19.18 9.91 -13.44
N GLN A 124 19.25 11.20 -13.79
CA GLN A 124 18.44 12.24 -13.14
C GLN A 124 16.95 12.07 -13.46
N ALA A 125 16.62 11.56 -14.65
CA ALA A 125 15.24 11.24 -15.00
C ALA A 125 14.72 10.06 -14.17
N GLU A 126 15.53 9.01 -13.98
CA GLU A 126 15.18 7.90 -13.10
C GLU A 126 15.01 8.35 -11.65
N GLU A 127 15.92 9.17 -11.12
CA GLU A 127 15.85 9.71 -9.76
C GLU A 127 14.56 10.52 -9.53
N LYS A 128 14.19 11.39 -10.49
CA LYS A 128 12.91 12.13 -10.44
C LYS A 128 11.70 11.20 -10.41
N LEU A 129 11.75 10.10 -11.16
CA LEU A 129 10.68 9.11 -11.13
C LEU A 129 10.65 8.39 -9.78
N VAL A 130 11.79 7.96 -9.24
CA VAL A 130 11.89 7.33 -7.92
C VAL A 130 11.26 8.21 -6.84
N GLN A 131 11.59 9.50 -6.80
CA GLN A 131 11.02 10.43 -5.83
C GLN A 131 9.48 10.52 -5.91
N ARG A 132 8.91 10.54 -7.12
CA ARG A 132 7.45 10.54 -7.32
C ARG A 132 6.82 9.21 -6.95
N LEU A 133 7.48 8.09 -7.28
CA LEU A 133 7.01 6.77 -6.88
C LEU A 133 6.99 6.62 -5.36
N GLU A 134 8.00 7.15 -4.68
CA GLU A 134 8.06 7.19 -3.21
C GLU A 134 6.86 7.96 -2.63
N ARG A 135 6.57 9.16 -3.14
CA ARG A 135 5.38 9.94 -2.74
C ARG A 135 4.07 9.22 -3.00
N GLY A 136 3.91 8.59 -4.15
CA GLY A 136 2.71 7.82 -4.47
C GLY A 136 2.56 6.54 -3.63
N LEU A 137 3.67 5.93 -3.18
CA LEU A 137 3.64 4.82 -2.22
C LEU A 137 3.13 5.28 -0.84
N TYR A 138 3.42 6.51 -0.40
CA TYR A 138 2.83 7.06 0.83
C TYR A 138 1.31 7.12 0.74
N VAL A 139 0.77 7.60 -0.38
CA VAL A 139 -0.68 7.59 -0.64
C VAL A 139 -1.22 6.17 -0.59
N LEU A 140 -0.56 5.21 -1.26
CA LEU A 140 -0.96 3.81 -1.26
C LEU A 140 -1.00 3.20 0.15
N PHE A 141 -0.03 3.52 1.01
CA PHE A 141 0.01 3.04 2.39
C PHE A 141 -1.16 3.57 3.21
N HIS A 142 -1.56 4.83 3.01
CA HIS A 142 -2.77 5.39 3.62
C HIS A 142 -4.04 4.69 3.09
N MET A 143 -4.12 4.40 1.79
CA MET A 143 -5.25 3.64 1.20
C MET A 143 -5.39 2.25 1.82
N ALA A 144 -4.27 1.60 2.13
CA ALA A 144 -4.23 0.30 2.80
C ALA A 144 -4.60 0.40 4.28
N ASP A 145 -4.11 1.42 4.99
CA ASP A 145 -4.49 1.68 6.38
C ASP A 145 -5.99 1.92 6.53
N ILE A 146 -6.60 2.70 5.63
CA ILE A 146 -8.04 2.94 5.59
C ILE A 146 -8.81 1.62 5.47
N ALA A 147 -8.37 0.72 4.58
CA ALA A 147 -8.98 -0.59 4.44
C ALA A 147 -8.84 -1.41 5.72
N ARG A 148 -7.61 -1.52 6.25
CA ARG A 148 -7.31 -2.29 7.47
C ARG A 148 -8.09 -1.80 8.68
N ASP A 149 -8.16 -0.50 8.91
CA ASP A 149 -8.92 0.11 10.01
C ASP A 149 -10.41 -0.19 9.90
N THR A 150 -10.94 -0.16 8.69
CA THR A 150 -12.35 -0.48 8.40
C THR A 150 -12.66 -1.96 8.68
N TYR A 151 -11.71 -2.86 8.42
CA TYR A 151 -11.85 -4.28 8.77
C TYR A 151 -11.67 -4.57 10.27
N LYS A 152 -10.77 -3.84 10.96
CA LYS A 152 -10.52 -4.00 12.41
C LYS A 152 -11.64 -3.47 13.28
N THR A 153 -12.36 -2.45 12.81
CA THR A 153 -13.52 -1.91 13.51
C THR A 153 -14.57 -3.02 13.55
N LYS A 154 -14.67 -3.74 14.68
CA LYS A 154 -15.77 -4.67 14.95
C LYS A 154 -17.04 -3.86 14.75
N GLN A 155 -17.71 -4.06 13.62
CA GLN A 155 -19.05 -3.55 13.45
C GLN A 155 -19.86 -4.25 14.55
N ARG A 156 -20.13 -3.55 15.64
CA ARG A 156 -21.46 -3.66 16.24
C ARG A 156 -22.36 -3.36 15.06
N ILE A 157 -22.97 -4.39 14.50
CA ILE A 157 -24.15 -4.24 13.67
C ILE A 157 -25.21 -3.74 14.66
N ASN A 158 -25.08 -2.50 15.12
CA ASN A 158 -26.19 -1.77 15.68
C ASN A 158 -27.03 -1.47 14.44
N PRO A 159 -28.25 -2.03 14.32
CA PRO A 159 -29.13 -1.70 13.23
C PRO A 159 -29.72 -0.31 13.48
N LEU A 160 -28.91 0.72 13.69
CA LEU A 160 -29.39 2.07 13.97
C LEU A 160 -28.59 3.11 13.20
N VAL A 161 -29.25 3.51 12.10
CA VAL A 161 -29.23 4.82 11.43
C VAL A 161 -27.92 5.26 10.76
N PRO A 162 -27.77 4.90 9.48
CA PRO A 162 -27.61 5.88 8.42
C PRO A 162 -28.91 5.90 7.62
N ASP A 163 -29.47 7.10 7.46
CA ASP A 163 -30.66 7.47 6.68
C ASP A 163 -31.11 6.37 5.71
N VAL A 164 -32.33 5.85 5.91
CA VAL A 164 -32.95 4.80 5.07
C VAL A 164 -32.81 5.15 3.59
N THR A 165 -32.87 6.44 3.28
CA THR A 165 -32.66 7.05 1.97
C THR A 165 -31.26 6.81 1.41
N GLY A 166 -30.21 6.94 2.21
CA GLY A 166 -28.81 6.69 1.80
C GLY A 166 -28.51 5.21 1.59
N ARG A 167 -29.14 4.32 2.37
CA ARG A 167 -29.13 2.88 2.09
C ARG A 167 -29.90 2.58 0.81
N LEU A 168 -31.08 3.17 0.63
CA LEU A 168 -31.89 3.01 -0.58
C LEU A 168 -31.14 3.50 -1.82
N LEU A 169 -30.47 4.66 -1.78
CA LEU A 169 -29.72 5.20 -2.92
C LEU A 169 -28.51 4.34 -3.28
N VAL A 170 -27.79 3.84 -2.27
CA VAL A 170 -26.70 2.88 -2.47
C VAL A 170 -27.27 1.56 -3.01
N LEU A 171 -28.38 1.07 -2.47
CA LEU A 171 -29.10 -0.12 -2.96
C LEU A 171 -29.58 0.05 -4.41
N THR A 172 -30.18 1.19 -4.77
CA THR A 172 -30.69 1.49 -6.12
C THR A 172 -29.54 1.59 -7.11
N ARG A 173 -28.48 2.33 -6.78
CA ARG A 173 -27.28 2.43 -7.64
C ARG A 173 -26.56 1.09 -7.76
N MET A 174 -26.58 0.28 -6.70
CA MET A 174 -26.03 -1.08 -6.71
C MET A 174 -26.89 -2.06 -7.49
N LEU A 175 -28.22 -1.93 -7.45
CA LEU A 175 -29.18 -2.73 -8.23
C LEU A 175 -29.11 -2.35 -9.71
N GLU A 176 -28.97 -1.07 -10.05
CA GLU A 176 -28.71 -0.59 -11.41
C GLU A 176 -27.41 -1.17 -11.97
N GLU A 177 -26.32 -1.17 -11.19
CA GLU A 177 -25.08 -1.86 -11.56
C GLU A 177 -25.21 -3.39 -11.54
N TYR A 178 -26.15 -3.97 -10.79
CA TYR A 178 -26.40 -5.42 -10.71
C TYR A 178 -27.26 -5.93 -11.89
N HIS A 179 -28.07 -5.06 -12.48
CA HIS A 179 -28.95 -5.34 -13.62
C HIS A 179 -28.21 -5.46 -14.98
N GLU A 180 -26.91 -5.75 -14.99
CA GLU A 180 -26.17 -6.15 -16.20
C GLU A 180 -25.98 -7.69 -16.32
N ILE A 181 -26.69 -8.50 -15.53
CA ILE A 181 -26.70 -9.95 -15.76
C ILE A 181 -27.32 -10.22 -17.15
N PRO A 182 -26.66 -10.97 -18.05
CA PRO A 182 -27.20 -11.30 -19.37
C PRO A 182 -28.64 -11.82 -19.27
N ARG A 183 -29.57 -11.30 -20.09
CA ARG A 183 -31.02 -11.63 -20.02
C ARG A 183 -31.28 -13.14 -20.06
N ASN A 184 -30.49 -13.89 -20.82
CA ASN A 184 -30.55 -15.35 -20.94
C ASN A 184 -30.21 -16.12 -19.65
N LYS A 185 -29.53 -15.51 -18.67
CA LYS A 185 -29.27 -16.11 -17.35
C LYS A 185 -30.31 -15.72 -16.28
N ARG A 186 -31.20 -14.76 -16.57
CA ARG A 186 -32.25 -14.32 -15.62
C ARG A 186 -33.48 -15.24 -15.61
N CYS A 187 -33.70 -16.01 -16.67
CA CYS A 187 -34.91 -16.82 -16.84
C CYS A 187 -35.00 -18.08 -15.95
N LEU A 188 -34.04 -18.33 -15.05
CA LEU A 188 -33.96 -19.59 -14.28
C LEU A 188 -33.93 -19.39 -12.76
N THR A 189 -34.20 -18.19 -12.25
CA THR A 189 -34.06 -17.90 -10.82
C THR A 189 -35.35 -17.28 -10.29
N SER A 190 -35.92 -17.87 -9.24
CA SER A 190 -37.12 -17.30 -8.61
C SER A 190 -36.83 -15.92 -8.01
N PHE A 191 -37.84 -15.07 -7.87
CA PHE A 191 -37.69 -13.74 -7.25
C PHE A 191 -37.08 -13.84 -5.84
N GLN A 192 -37.47 -14.86 -5.07
CA GLN A 192 -36.98 -15.09 -3.72
C GLN A 192 -35.48 -15.44 -3.68
N GLU A 193 -35.02 -16.30 -4.59
CA GLU A 193 -33.60 -16.63 -4.74
C GLU A 193 -32.79 -15.41 -5.20
N TYR A 194 -33.32 -14.62 -6.14
CA TYR A 194 -32.69 -13.36 -6.57
C TYR A 194 -32.57 -12.36 -5.42
N ALA A 195 -33.64 -12.15 -4.64
CA ALA A 195 -33.66 -11.23 -3.51
C ALA A 195 -32.70 -11.67 -2.39
N SER A 196 -32.67 -12.97 -2.05
CA SER A 196 -31.74 -13.55 -1.09
C SER A 196 -30.28 -13.38 -1.53
N HIS A 197 -30.03 -13.62 -2.82
CA HIS A 197 -28.71 -13.45 -3.40
C HIS A 197 -28.26 -11.97 -3.38
N ALA A 198 -29.12 -11.05 -3.82
CA ALA A 198 -28.83 -9.61 -3.79
C ALA A 198 -28.54 -9.13 -2.35
N TYR A 199 -29.36 -9.53 -1.38
CA TYR A 199 -29.15 -9.21 0.03
C TYR A 199 -27.79 -9.70 0.55
N THR A 200 -27.38 -10.90 0.16
CA THR A 200 -26.07 -11.47 0.52
C THR A 200 -24.90 -10.70 -0.09
N VAL A 201 -25.01 -10.33 -1.38
CA VAL A 201 -24.01 -9.48 -2.07
C VAL A 201 -23.88 -8.12 -1.40
N LEU A 202 -25.00 -7.50 -1.02
CA LEU A 202 -25.04 -6.19 -0.36
C LEU A 202 -24.43 -6.24 1.05
N LYS A 203 -24.77 -7.28 1.83
CA LYS A 203 -24.17 -7.52 3.14
C LYS A 203 -22.65 -7.67 3.05
N TRP A 204 -22.16 -8.34 2.01
CA TRP A 204 -20.73 -8.50 1.76
C TRP A 204 -20.08 -7.18 1.35
N GLY A 205 -20.70 -6.45 0.43
CA GLY A 205 -20.10 -5.28 -0.19
C GLY A 205 -20.23 -3.97 0.57
N TYR A 206 -21.07 -3.89 1.60
CA TYR A 206 -21.17 -2.71 2.46
C TYR A 206 -19.81 -2.26 3.00
N ARG A 207 -18.92 -3.20 3.35
CA ARG A 207 -17.55 -2.87 3.80
C ARG A 207 -16.71 -2.25 2.70
N GLU A 208 -16.79 -2.78 1.48
CA GLU A 208 -16.06 -2.20 0.33
C GLU A 208 -16.56 -0.79 0.00
N VAL A 209 -17.86 -0.52 0.18
CA VAL A 209 -18.42 0.84 0.05
C VAL A 209 -17.87 1.79 1.10
N ASP A 210 -17.84 1.39 2.38
CA ASP A 210 -17.30 2.24 3.45
C ASP A 210 -15.81 2.52 3.23
N ILE A 211 -15.04 1.52 2.80
CA ILE A 211 -13.64 1.70 2.39
C ILE A 211 -13.55 2.70 1.24
N GLY A 212 -14.33 2.52 0.17
CA GLY A 212 -14.36 3.41 -0.99
C GLY A 212 -14.68 4.85 -0.61
N ARG A 213 -15.70 5.06 0.23
CA ARG A 213 -16.08 6.39 0.74
C ARG A 213 -14.95 7.05 1.53
N ARG A 214 -14.28 6.32 2.41
CA ARG A 214 -13.17 6.85 3.22
C ARG A 214 -11.95 7.16 2.37
N ARG A 215 -11.63 6.34 1.37
CA ARG A 215 -10.56 6.62 0.39
C ARG A 215 -10.87 7.88 -0.42
N LEU A 216 -12.10 8.03 -0.89
CA LEU A 216 -12.53 9.23 -1.61
C LEU A 216 -12.42 10.48 -0.72
N LYS A 217 -12.81 10.39 0.55
CA LYS A 217 -12.61 11.49 1.51
C LYS A 217 -11.13 11.84 1.69
N PHE A 218 -10.27 10.84 1.83
CA PHE A 218 -8.82 11.05 1.95
C PHE A 218 -8.22 11.75 0.72
N ARG A 219 -8.65 11.35 -0.49
CA ARG A 219 -8.24 12.02 -1.74
C ARG A 219 -8.58 13.50 -1.77
N GLY A 220 -9.68 13.91 -1.12
CA GLY A 220 -10.04 15.31 -0.95
C GLY A 220 -9.01 16.16 -0.20
N TYR A 221 -8.01 15.54 0.46
CA TYR A 221 -6.91 16.22 1.14
C TYR A 221 -5.60 16.22 0.33
N LEU A 222 -5.57 15.59 -0.83
CA LEU A 222 -4.38 15.51 -1.68
C LEU A 222 -4.39 16.64 -2.71
N ASP A 223 -3.23 17.21 -2.98
CA ASP A 223 -3.05 18.08 -4.13
C ASP A 223 -3.04 17.28 -5.45
N GLU A 224 -3.23 17.99 -6.56
CA GLU A 224 -3.24 17.40 -7.90
C GLU A 224 -1.95 16.62 -8.22
N GLN A 225 -0.79 17.15 -7.79
CA GLN A 225 0.48 16.52 -8.13
C GLN A 225 0.65 15.19 -7.41
N THR A 226 0.25 15.14 -6.14
CA THR A 226 0.26 13.94 -5.29
C THR A 226 -0.70 12.88 -5.82
N GLU A 227 -1.86 13.27 -6.36
CA GLU A 227 -2.79 12.35 -7.04
C GLU A 227 -2.14 11.76 -8.31
N ILE A 228 -1.48 12.58 -9.11
CA ILE A 228 -0.73 12.10 -10.30
C ILE A 228 0.40 11.14 -9.88
N ASP A 229 1.14 11.44 -8.80
CA ASP A 229 2.21 10.59 -8.28
C ASP A 229 1.66 9.23 -7.82
N PHE A 230 0.51 9.23 -7.14
CA PHE A 230 -0.21 8.03 -6.75
C PHE A 230 -0.64 7.18 -7.95
N HIS A 231 -1.24 7.80 -8.97
CA HIS A 231 -1.64 7.10 -10.19
C HIS A 231 -0.44 6.55 -10.98
N THR A 232 0.66 7.32 -11.04
CA THR A 232 1.94 6.91 -11.63
C THR A 232 2.47 5.64 -10.95
N THR A 233 2.51 5.68 -9.62
CA THR A 233 2.95 4.56 -8.79
C THR A 233 2.09 3.32 -9.01
N LEU A 234 0.77 3.48 -8.98
CA LEU A 234 -0.14 2.36 -9.12
C LEU A 234 -0.03 1.70 -10.50
N ARG A 235 0.19 2.46 -11.58
CA ARG A 235 0.41 1.90 -12.92
C ARG A 235 1.67 1.02 -12.95
N MET A 236 2.78 1.49 -12.39
CA MET A 236 4.03 0.73 -12.33
C MET A 236 3.89 -0.54 -11.47
N LEU A 237 3.24 -0.43 -10.31
CA LEU A 237 2.98 -1.57 -9.43
C LEU A 237 2.06 -2.62 -10.07
N ARG A 238 1.05 -2.20 -10.83
CA ARG A 238 0.17 -3.12 -11.58
C ARG A 238 0.97 -3.91 -12.60
N GLU A 239 1.80 -3.24 -13.39
CA GLU A 239 2.65 -3.90 -14.39
C GLU A 239 3.56 -4.95 -13.75
N LEU A 240 4.21 -4.63 -12.63
CA LEU A 240 5.01 -5.61 -11.88
C LEU A 240 4.18 -6.78 -11.35
N THR A 241 3.02 -6.49 -10.78
CA THR A 241 2.15 -7.52 -10.23
C THR A 241 1.63 -8.43 -11.34
N GLU A 242 1.27 -7.88 -12.50
CA GLU A 242 0.85 -8.66 -13.67
C GLU A 242 1.99 -9.59 -14.15
N ARG A 243 3.22 -9.10 -14.28
CA ARG A 243 4.38 -9.92 -14.65
C ARG A 243 4.64 -11.05 -13.65
N MET A 244 4.60 -10.75 -12.36
CA MET A 244 4.75 -11.74 -11.30
C MET A 244 3.63 -12.78 -11.36
N LEU A 245 2.38 -12.38 -11.59
CA LEU A 245 1.24 -13.30 -11.70
C LEU A 245 1.32 -14.16 -12.96
N LEU A 246 1.82 -13.63 -14.08
CA LEU A 246 2.10 -14.43 -15.28
C LEU A 246 3.17 -15.50 -15.02
N ARG A 247 4.18 -15.15 -14.22
CA ARG A 247 5.31 -16.05 -13.93
C ARG A 247 5.00 -17.10 -12.87
N HIS A 248 4.26 -16.73 -11.82
CA HIS A 248 4.05 -17.54 -10.61
C HIS A 248 2.60 -17.96 -10.39
N GLY A 249 1.67 -17.47 -11.21
CA GLY A 249 0.25 -17.82 -11.11
C GLY A 249 -0.10 -19.17 -11.73
N PRO A 250 -1.33 -19.65 -11.50
CA PRO A 250 -1.88 -20.81 -12.21
C PRO A 250 -1.80 -20.65 -13.74
N ARG A 251 -1.64 -21.76 -14.47
CA ARG A 251 -1.52 -21.75 -15.95
C ARG A 251 -2.72 -21.15 -16.68
N ASP A 252 -3.90 -21.19 -16.06
CA ASP A 252 -5.16 -20.65 -16.57
C ASP A 252 -5.40 -19.18 -16.18
N TRP A 253 -4.46 -18.58 -15.43
CA TRP A 253 -4.50 -17.16 -15.13
C TRP A 253 -4.30 -16.35 -16.41
N HIS A 254 -5.15 -15.35 -16.61
CA HIS A 254 -5.08 -14.46 -17.75
C HIS A 254 -5.27 -13.01 -17.30
N ARG A 255 -4.67 -12.09 -18.07
CA ARG A 255 -4.81 -10.66 -17.83
C ARG A 255 -6.27 -10.25 -17.98
N ASP A 256 -6.76 -9.54 -16.98
CA ASP A 256 -8.08 -8.95 -17.01
C ASP A 256 -8.09 -7.71 -17.92
N ALA A 257 -8.63 -7.83 -19.13
CA ALA A 257 -8.64 -6.77 -20.14
C ALA A 257 -9.36 -5.48 -19.67
N ARG A 258 -10.23 -5.56 -18.65
CA ARG A 258 -10.92 -4.40 -18.05
C ARG A 258 -10.11 -3.92 -16.83
N ASN A 259 -8.98 -3.27 -17.10
CA ASN A 259 -7.88 -3.09 -16.14
C ASN A 259 -8.18 -2.08 -15.00
N GLU A 260 -8.99 -1.05 -15.22
CA GLU A 260 -9.02 0.11 -14.32
C GLU A 260 -9.49 -0.20 -12.88
N TYR A 261 -10.46 -1.10 -12.72
CA TYR A 261 -11.00 -1.59 -11.43
C TYR A 261 -10.77 -3.10 -11.23
N SER A 262 -9.66 -3.60 -11.76
CA SER A 262 -9.27 -5.00 -11.69
C SER A 262 -9.06 -5.49 -10.25
N VAL A 263 -9.08 -6.81 -10.07
CA VAL A 263 -8.76 -7.45 -8.78
C VAL A 263 -7.34 -7.10 -8.32
N ILE A 264 -6.41 -6.88 -9.25
CA ILE A 264 -5.03 -6.41 -8.96
C ILE A 264 -5.06 -5.04 -8.27
N SER A 265 -5.88 -4.12 -8.78
CA SER A 265 -6.03 -2.78 -8.22
C SER A 265 -6.59 -2.82 -6.80
N TRP A 266 -7.63 -3.63 -6.59
CA TRP A 266 -8.20 -3.89 -5.27
C TRP A 266 -7.16 -4.48 -4.31
N PHE A 267 -6.36 -5.43 -4.81
CA PHE A 267 -5.33 -6.12 -4.04
C PHE A 267 -4.22 -5.16 -3.60
N LEU A 268 -3.66 -4.39 -4.53
CA LEU A 268 -2.60 -3.41 -4.26
C LEU A 268 -3.04 -2.35 -3.25
N LEU A 269 -4.26 -1.82 -3.37
CA LEU A 269 -4.81 -0.83 -2.45
C LEU A 269 -5.02 -1.36 -1.01
N LYS A 270 -4.84 -2.66 -0.78
CA LYS A 270 -4.95 -3.29 0.54
C LYS A 270 -3.60 -3.73 1.12
N GLN A 271 -2.51 -3.65 0.36
CA GLN A 271 -1.22 -4.14 0.82
C GLN A 271 -0.61 -3.20 1.85
N SER A 272 -0.21 -3.76 3.00
CA SER A 272 0.60 -3.03 3.96
C SER A 272 2.00 -2.76 3.38
N PRO A 273 2.75 -1.76 3.89
CA PRO A 273 4.12 -1.51 3.44
C PRO A 273 4.98 -2.78 3.48
N ARG A 274 4.92 -3.55 4.57
CA ARG A 274 5.67 -4.80 4.75
C ARG A 274 5.23 -5.89 3.77
N SER A 275 3.93 -6.02 3.53
CA SER A 275 3.40 -7.00 2.58
C SER A 275 3.84 -6.68 1.15
N LEU A 276 3.83 -5.39 0.79
CA LEU A 276 4.27 -4.94 -0.53
C LEU A 276 5.79 -5.09 -0.70
N ALA A 277 6.57 -4.78 0.33
CA ALA A 277 8.02 -5.04 0.36
C ALA A 277 8.33 -6.53 0.19
N LYS A 278 7.67 -7.41 0.96
CA LYS A 278 7.82 -8.87 0.81
C LYS A 278 7.45 -9.33 -0.60
N LEU A 279 6.43 -8.74 -1.21
CA LEU A 279 6.00 -9.15 -2.55
C LEU A 279 6.99 -8.74 -3.65
N LEU A 280 7.52 -7.52 -3.59
CA LEU A 280 8.23 -6.90 -4.71
C LEU A 280 9.75 -6.80 -4.52
N LEU A 281 10.25 -6.90 -3.28
CA LEU A 281 11.69 -6.89 -2.98
C LEU A 281 12.25 -8.28 -2.71
N SER A 282 11.41 -9.29 -2.49
CA SER A 282 11.90 -10.66 -2.35
C SER A 282 12.41 -11.19 -3.70
N PRO A 283 13.47 -12.02 -3.70
CA PRO A 283 14.02 -12.62 -4.91
C PRO A 283 12.95 -13.35 -5.71
N GLN A 284 12.71 -12.89 -6.94
CA GLN A 284 11.66 -13.46 -7.81
C GLN A 284 12.10 -14.79 -8.43
N ASP A 285 13.40 -15.00 -8.58
CA ASP A 285 13.97 -16.18 -9.25
C ASP A 285 14.10 -17.39 -8.31
N GLU A 286 14.25 -17.17 -7.00
CA GLU A 286 14.48 -18.23 -6.00
C GLU A 286 13.24 -19.07 -5.70
N CYS A 287 12.03 -18.53 -5.91
CA CYS A 287 10.79 -19.28 -5.74
C CYS A 287 10.52 -20.28 -6.89
N CYS A 288 11.32 -20.23 -7.96
CA CYS A 288 11.15 -20.99 -9.19
C CYS A 288 12.30 -21.97 -9.45
N GLY A 289 12.90 -22.54 -8.41
CA GLY A 289 13.72 -23.73 -8.54
C GLY A 289 12.90 -24.85 -9.18
N LEU A 290 13.00 -25.00 -10.50
CA LEU A 290 12.65 -26.22 -11.22
C LEU A 290 13.73 -27.25 -10.86
N GLU A 291 13.72 -27.76 -9.63
CA GLU A 291 14.38 -29.04 -9.41
C GLU A 291 13.59 -30.08 -10.22
N GLU A 292 14.14 -30.48 -11.37
CA GLU A 292 13.67 -31.57 -12.23
C GLU A 292 13.61 -32.94 -11.51
N LYS A 293 13.92 -33.00 -10.20
CA LYS A 293 13.92 -34.22 -9.39
C LYS A 293 13.36 -34.06 -7.98
N ALA A 294 12.46 -33.11 -7.75
CA ALA A 294 11.68 -33.14 -6.52
C ALA A 294 10.58 -34.22 -6.65
N SER A 295 10.83 -35.38 -6.05
CA SER A 295 9.83 -36.42 -5.79
C SER A 295 8.56 -35.82 -5.17
N ASP A 296 7.41 -36.43 -5.46
CA ASP A 296 6.02 -36.03 -5.17
C ASP A 296 5.65 -35.74 -3.68
N SER A 297 6.61 -35.41 -2.81
CA SER A 297 6.37 -35.16 -1.38
C SER A 297 7.09 -33.96 -0.77
N SER A 298 7.88 -33.18 -1.51
CA SER A 298 8.43 -31.92 -0.97
C SER A 298 7.45 -30.76 -1.19
N VAL A 299 6.86 -30.27 -0.10
CA VAL A 299 5.97 -29.10 -0.09
C VAL A 299 6.77 -27.90 -0.63
N ARG A 300 6.50 -27.46 -1.86
CA ARG A 300 7.10 -26.24 -2.42
C ARG A 300 6.84 -25.07 -1.47
N GLN A 301 7.88 -24.58 -0.81
CA GLN A 301 7.77 -23.43 0.08
C GLN A 301 7.78 -22.15 -0.76
N CYS A 302 6.59 -21.73 -1.22
CA CYS A 302 6.46 -20.50 -1.99
C CYS A 302 6.70 -19.27 -1.10
N HIS A 303 7.74 -18.48 -1.38
CA HIS A 303 8.05 -17.24 -0.66
C HIS A 303 6.92 -16.19 -0.73
N PHE A 304 6.04 -16.31 -1.73
CA PHE A 304 4.91 -15.42 -2.00
C PHE A 304 3.56 -15.94 -1.47
N SER A 305 3.55 -17.07 -0.74
CA SER A 305 2.32 -17.68 -0.21
C SER A 305 1.50 -16.69 0.63
N ASP A 306 2.11 -15.95 1.58
CA ASP A 306 1.32 -15.03 2.41
C ASP A 306 0.69 -13.84 1.65
N PRO A 307 1.41 -13.07 0.81
CA PRO A 307 0.80 -11.91 0.16
C PRO A 307 -0.14 -12.32 -0.98
N LEU A 308 0.18 -13.35 -1.76
CA LEU A 308 -0.65 -13.75 -2.89
C LEU A 308 -1.83 -14.61 -2.49
N ASP A 309 -1.84 -15.23 -1.31
CA ASP A 309 -3.01 -15.95 -0.80
C ASP A 309 -4.27 -15.10 -0.79
N ASP A 310 -4.16 -13.83 -0.37
CA ASP A 310 -5.31 -12.92 -0.35
C ASP A 310 -5.76 -12.55 -1.77
N TYR A 311 -4.83 -12.43 -2.72
CA TYR A 311 -5.16 -12.28 -4.13
C TYR A 311 -5.90 -13.52 -4.65
N TRP A 312 -5.38 -14.73 -4.42
CA TRP A 312 -6.00 -15.96 -4.90
C TRP A 312 -7.34 -16.26 -4.22
N LYS A 313 -7.46 -16.01 -2.91
CA LYS A 313 -8.74 -16.06 -2.19
C LYS A 313 -9.75 -15.10 -2.80
N ALA A 314 -9.31 -13.94 -3.28
CA ALA A 314 -10.18 -13.02 -3.98
C ALA A 314 -10.70 -13.61 -5.30
N TRP A 315 -9.93 -14.44 -6.00
CA TRP A 315 -10.38 -15.15 -7.20
C TRP A 315 -11.27 -16.36 -6.90
N LYS A 316 -11.03 -17.08 -5.79
CA LYS A 316 -11.77 -18.28 -5.40
C LYS A 316 -13.27 -18.03 -5.14
N ASN A 317 -14.06 -19.08 -5.26
CA ASN A 317 -15.48 -19.08 -4.91
C ASN A 317 -15.68 -18.98 -3.40
N VAL A 318 -16.47 -18.00 -2.96
CA VAL A 318 -16.92 -17.92 -1.56
C VAL A 318 -18.16 -18.80 -1.48
N PRO A 319 -18.15 -19.87 -0.66
CA PRO A 319 -19.25 -20.84 -0.59
C PRO A 319 -20.61 -20.17 -0.40
N ASP A 320 -20.67 -19.12 0.42
CA ASP A 320 -21.90 -18.44 0.81
C ASP A 320 -22.42 -17.41 -0.20
N LEU A 321 -21.63 -17.02 -1.21
CA LEU A 321 -22.09 -16.06 -2.25
C LEU A 321 -22.82 -16.75 -3.40
N GLY A 322 -22.80 -18.09 -3.50
CA GLY A 322 -23.58 -18.89 -4.46
C GLY A 322 -23.31 -18.64 -5.96
N CYS A 323 -22.42 -17.72 -6.30
CA CYS A 323 -22.26 -17.22 -7.65
C CYS A 323 -20.98 -17.72 -8.32
N ARG A 324 -21.08 -18.84 -9.04
CA ARG A 324 -20.00 -19.32 -9.91
C ARG A 324 -19.87 -18.51 -11.21
N THR A 325 -20.91 -17.78 -11.64
CA THR A 325 -20.98 -17.20 -13.00
C THR A 325 -21.47 -15.74 -13.09
N CYS A 326 -21.74 -15.05 -11.97
CA CYS A 326 -22.42 -13.73 -11.98
C CYS A 326 -21.49 -12.51 -11.78
N ASP A 327 -20.17 -12.68 -11.74
CA ASP A 327 -19.16 -11.60 -11.62
C ASP A 327 -19.31 -10.66 -10.37
N CYS A 328 -20.21 -10.99 -9.45
CA CYS A 328 -20.57 -10.10 -8.34
C CYS A 328 -19.43 -9.85 -7.36
N LYS A 329 -18.48 -10.78 -7.22
CA LYS A 329 -17.30 -10.56 -6.38
C LYS A 329 -16.41 -9.45 -6.95
N ARG A 330 -16.22 -9.41 -8.27
CA ARG A 330 -15.43 -8.39 -8.92
C ARG A 330 -16.14 -7.04 -8.82
N ARG A 331 -17.45 -7.02 -9.06
CA ARG A 331 -18.29 -5.83 -8.91
C ARG A 331 -18.22 -5.27 -7.50
N VAL A 332 -18.39 -6.08 -6.46
CA VAL A 332 -18.30 -5.61 -5.08
C VAL A 332 -16.92 -5.05 -4.73
N LYS A 333 -15.83 -5.70 -5.15
CA LYS A 333 -14.47 -5.16 -4.94
C LYS A 333 -14.28 -3.82 -5.64
N SER A 334 -14.88 -3.65 -6.82
CA SER A 334 -14.84 -2.39 -7.55
C SER A 334 -15.44 -1.23 -6.73
N TRP A 335 -16.32 -1.50 -5.76
CA TRP A 335 -16.91 -0.46 -4.91
C TRP A 335 -15.91 0.25 -3.99
N SER A 336 -14.77 -0.38 -3.66
CA SER A 336 -13.68 0.31 -2.95
C SER A 336 -12.58 0.86 -3.87
N VAL A 337 -12.55 0.40 -5.12
CA VAL A 337 -11.53 0.78 -6.13
C VAL A 337 -11.99 1.98 -6.96
N LYS A 338 -13.22 1.96 -7.49
CA LYS A 338 -13.78 3.04 -8.31
C LYS A 338 -13.67 4.40 -7.62
N PRO A 339 -14.06 4.57 -6.34
CA PRO A 339 -13.93 5.86 -5.67
C PRO A 339 -12.48 6.29 -5.42
N ALA A 340 -11.55 5.33 -5.39
CA ALA A 340 -10.13 5.62 -5.19
C ALA A 340 -9.43 6.02 -6.49
N LEU A 341 -9.88 5.54 -7.66
CA LEU A 341 -9.11 5.63 -8.91
C LEU A 341 -9.86 6.18 -10.12
N ILE A 342 -11.19 6.15 -10.16
CA ILE A 342 -11.97 6.25 -11.41
C ILE A 342 -13.24 7.09 -11.24
N ASP A 343 -13.28 7.95 -10.24
CA ASP A 343 -14.22 9.06 -10.31
C ASP A 343 -13.83 10.01 -11.46
N ASP A 344 -14.65 11.01 -11.73
CA ASP A 344 -14.46 11.88 -12.89
C ASP A 344 -13.09 12.58 -12.88
N ARG A 345 -12.54 12.88 -11.69
CA ARG A 345 -11.19 13.43 -11.51
C ARG A 345 -10.09 12.36 -11.59
N GLY A 346 -10.30 11.17 -11.03
CA GLY A 346 -9.35 10.07 -11.05
C GLY A 346 -8.99 9.59 -12.46
N ARG A 347 -9.96 9.62 -13.40
CA ARG A 347 -9.68 9.36 -14.82
C ARG A 347 -8.73 10.40 -15.44
N GLN A 348 -8.82 11.66 -15.03
CA GLN A 348 -7.92 12.72 -15.50
C GLN A 348 -6.50 12.52 -14.95
N TYR A 349 -6.37 12.23 -13.64
CA TYR A 349 -5.07 11.94 -13.03
C TYR A 349 -4.42 10.69 -13.62
N ASN A 350 -5.19 9.66 -13.96
CA ASN A 350 -4.67 8.47 -14.63
C ASN A 350 -4.10 8.79 -16.03
N ARG A 351 -4.76 9.66 -16.80
CA ARG A 351 -4.25 10.13 -18.11
C ARG A 351 -2.99 10.99 -17.94
N ALA A 352 -2.96 11.86 -16.94
CA ALA A 352 -1.77 12.66 -16.63
C ALA A 352 -0.59 11.78 -16.22
N ALA A 353 -0.81 10.77 -15.37
CA ALA A 353 0.19 9.77 -15.01
C ALA A 353 0.69 8.97 -16.23
N GLU A 354 -0.19 8.62 -17.17
CA GLU A 354 0.22 7.99 -18.43
C GLU A 354 1.13 8.88 -19.27
N LYS A 355 0.74 10.15 -19.44
CA LYS A 355 1.54 11.13 -20.17
C LYS A 355 2.90 11.30 -19.52
N TYR A 356 2.93 11.46 -18.19
CA TYR A 356 4.16 11.59 -17.42
C TYR A 356 5.09 10.38 -17.62
N LEU A 357 4.57 9.16 -17.49
CA LEU A 357 5.38 7.95 -17.68
C LEU A 357 5.96 7.84 -19.10
N LYS A 358 5.22 8.25 -20.13
CA LYS A 358 5.72 8.29 -21.51
C LYS A 358 6.86 9.31 -21.66
N GLU A 359 6.68 10.52 -21.13
CA GLU A 359 7.71 11.56 -21.17
C GLU A 359 8.98 11.15 -20.41
N MET A 360 8.82 10.57 -19.22
CA MET A 360 9.94 10.09 -18.42
C MET A 360 10.66 8.92 -19.08
N TRP A 361 9.94 8.01 -19.74
CA TRP A 361 10.55 6.95 -20.54
C TRP A 361 11.46 7.55 -21.63
N THR A 362 10.96 8.52 -22.39
CA THR A 362 11.76 9.19 -23.44
C THR A 362 12.97 9.92 -22.85
N GLN A 363 12.81 10.61 -21.72
CA GLN A 363 13.91 11.32 -21.06
C GLN A 363 14.99 10.36 -20.54
N ARG A 364 14.58 9.23 -19.95
CA ARG A 364 15.50 8.18 -19.46
C ARG A 364 16.33 7.57 -20.58
N HIS A 365 15.72 7.36 -21.74
CA HIS A 365 16.32 6.71 -22.91
C HIS A 365 16.73 7.69 -24.02
N ALA A 366 16.98 8.96 -23.69
CA ALA A 366 17.24 10.01 -24.68
C ALA A 366 18.44 9.69 -25.60
N GLY A 367 19.50 9.03 -25.09
CA GLY A 367 20.64 8.61 -25.89
C GLY A 367 20.37 7.39 -26.80
N LEU A 368 19.42 6.52 -26.45
CA LEU A 368 18.99 5.43 -27.34
C LEU A 368 18.20 5.96 -28.53
N HIS A 369 17.31 6.94 -28.32
CA HIS A 369 16.61 7.59 -29.42
C HIS A 369 17.57 8.25 -30.41
N GLN A 370 18.62 8.94 -29.92
CA GLN A 370 19.66 9.49 -30.79
C GLN A 370 20.41 8.42 -31.61
N VAL A 371 20.75 7.28 -31.00
CA VAL A 371 21.39 6.13 -31.70
C VAL A 371 20.47 5.55 -32.79
N PHE A 372 19.17 5.44 -32.53
CA PHE A 372 18.18 4.99 -33.53
C PHE A 372 17.96 6.01 -34.65
N THR A 373 17.96 7.32 -34.38
CA THR A 373 17.83 8.36 -35.43
C THR A 373 19.14 8.68 -36.17
N MET A 374 20.30 8.38 -35.60
CA MET A 374 21.61 8.62 -36.24
C MET A 374 22.16 7.43 -37.05
N GLY A 375 21.35 6.37 -37.26
CA GLY A 375 21.65 5.36 -38.28
C GLY A 375 22.87 4.48 -38.00
N TYR A 376 23.20 4.18 -36.74
CA TYR A 376 24.24 3.19 -36.39
C TYR A 376 23.71 1.74 -36.38
N PHE A 377 22.94 1.37 -37.41
CA PHE A 377 22.77 -0.01 -37.85
C PHE A 377 23.25 -0.10 -39.30
N ASN A 378 24.54 0.11 -39.49
CA ASN A 378 25.30 -0.48 -40.57
C ASN A 378 26.57 -1.05 -39.94
N ILE A 379 26.95 -2.26 -40.35
CA ILE A 379 28.10 -3.09 -39.89
C ILE A 379 27.67 -3.96 -38.68
N VAL A 380 27.44 -5.28 -38.75
CA VAL A 380 28.02 -6.37 -39.55
C VAL A 380 26.95 -7.44 -39.82
N LEU A 381 26.91 -7.95 -41.06
CA LEU A 381 26.26 -9.21 -41.45
C LEU A 381 27.26 -10.37 -41.27
#